data_AF-A0A931ZPM4-F1
#
_entry.id   AF-A0A931ZPM4-F1
#
_cell.length_a   1.000
_cell.length_b   1.000
_cell.length_c   1.000
_cell.angle_alpha   90.00
_cell.angle_beta   90.00
_cell.angle_gamma   90.00
#
_symmetry.space_group_name_H-M   'P 1'
#
loop_
_entity.id
_entity.type
_entity.pdbx_description
1 polymer ?
#
loop_
_entity_poly.entity_id
_entity_poly.type
_entity_poly.pdbx_seq_one_letter_code
_entity_poly.pdbx_strand_id
1 'polypeptide(L)'
;MKQTSVLVPIGLSAVVIAVYALRSPLQATGLMPFDPYYLVLFLLPILLILFKKFSFEDLGFRVGKPLMGIFFVFLLPVILYFRWSLMGRPIIAPTIFPFMLLIGSFAEELFFRGYLQEDFKKRFGGNIWISLVLSNIIFASVHLVKGYSLPSAAMTGLIGAYFGITKDNQGGNSLFYSMAAHGLYNLIAISVI
;
A
#
# COMPACT_ATOMS: atom_id res chain seq x y z
N MET A 1 -23.30 5.26 9.83
CA MET A 1 -22.22 5.14 10.85
C MET A 1 -21.87 6.53 11.35
N LYS A 2 -21.75 6.75 12.68
CA LYS A 2 -21.19 8.01 13.19
C LYS A 2 -19.74 8.12 12.73
N GLN A 3 -19.40 9.16 11.97
CA GLN A 3 -18.01 9.47 11.65
C GLN A 3 -17.24 9.64 12.97
N THR A 4 -16.22 8.81 13.17
CA THR A 4 -15.26 8.98 14.27
C THR A 4 -14.45 10.26 14.04
N SER A 5 -13.68 10.73 15.01
CA SER A 5 -12.80 11.89 14.80
C SER A 5 -11.74 11.62 13.71
N VAL A 6 -11.33 12.65 12.95
CA VAL A 6 -10.18 12.58 12.01
C VAL A 6 -8.87 12.25 12.74
N LEU A 7 -8.84 12.40 14.07
CA LEU A 7 -7.73 11.98 14.91
C LEU A 7 -7.50 10.47 14.89
N VAL A 8 -8.52 9.65 14.56
CA VAL A 8 -8.36 8.18 14.50
C VAL A 8 -7.42 7.74 13.38
N PRO A 9 -7.67 8.05 12.09
CA PRO A 9 -6.74 7.66 11.02
C PRO A 9 -5.35 8.30 11.19
N ILE A 10 -5.26 9.53 11.71
CA ILE A 10 -3.98 10.19 12.01
C ILE A 10 -3.23 9.43 13.11
N GLY A 11 -3.90 9.10 14.22
CA GLY A 11 -3.32 8.36 15.33
C GLY A 11 -2.85 6.97 14.91
N LEU A 12 -3.66 6.24 14.13
CA LEU A 12 -3.26 4.92 13.60
C LEU A 12 -2.06 5.04 12.65
N SER A 13 -1.98 6.09 11.84
CA SER A 13 -0.83 6.35 10.98
C SER A 13 0.43 6.67 11.79
N ALA A 14 0.30 7.42 12.88
CA ALA A 14 1.41 7.69 13.80
C ALA A 14 1.91 6.40 14.46
N VAL A 15 1.00 5.48 14.84
CA VAL A 15 1.38 4.14 15.34
C VAL A 15 2.17 3.37 14.28
N VAL A 16 1.72 3.34 13.02
CA VAL A 16 2.43 2.67 11.93
C VAL A 16 3.85 3.25 11.75
N ILE A 17 3.98 4.58 11.72
CA ILE A 17 5.27 5.26 11.59
C ILE A 17 6.18 4.96 12.78
N ALA A 18 5.65 5.02 14.00
CA ALA A 18 6.42 4.75 15.22
C ALA A 18 6.89 3.29 15.29
N VAL A 19 6.01 2.34 14.99
CA VAL A 19 6.35 0.90 14.95
C VAL A 19 7.44 0.65 13.90
N TYR A 20 7.33 1.28 12.74
CA TYR A 20 8.37 1.19 11.72
C TYR A 20 9.71 1.74 12.24
N ALA A 21 9.72 2.94 12.84
CA ALA A 21 10.93 3.54 13.40
C ALA A 21 11.58 2.67 14.48
N LEU A 22 10.77 1.94 15.26
CA LEU A 22 11.20 1.05 16.33
C LEU A 22 11.39 -0.41 15.88
N ARG A 23 11.25 -0.73 14.58
CA ARG A 23 11.28 -2.13 14.12
C ARG A 23 12.60 -2.84 14.43
N SER A 24 13.74 -2.16 14.24
CA SER A 24 15.07 -2.74 14.46
C SER A 24 15.30 -3.09 15.94
N PRO A 25 15.08 -2.18 16.91
CA PRO A 25 15.20 -2.55 18.31
C PRO A 25 14.17 -3.61 18.73
N LEU A 26 12.94 -3.59 18.19
CA LEU A 26 11.94 -4.62 18.47
C LEU A 26 12.38 -6.01 17.98
N GLN A 27 12.91 -6.11 16.76
CA GLN A 27 13.42 -7.37 16.20
C GLN A 27 14.67 -7.85 16.95
N ALA A 28 15.53 -6.94 17.39
CA ALA A 28 16.73 -7.28 18.15
C ALA A 28 16.43 -7.98 19.50
N THR A 29 15.20 -7.85 20.03
CA THR A 29 14.78 -8.60 21.23
C THR A 29 14.64 -10.10 20.99
N GLY A 30 14.54 -10.55 19.73
CA GLY A 30 14.25 -11.94 19.38
C GLY A 30 12.80 -12.38 19.66
N LEU A 31 11.96 -11.50 20.21
CA LEU A 31 10.58 -11.81 20.59
C LEU A 31 9.61 -11.83 19.40
N MET A 32 9.98 -11.19 18.29
CA MET A 32 9.15 -11.14 17.08
C MET A 32 9.86 -11.81 15.90
N PRO A 33 9.38 -12.98 15.42
CA PRO A 33 9.99 -13.68 14.29
C PRO A 33 9.66 -13.04 12.93
N PHE A 34 8.85 -11.98 12.91
CA PHE A 34 8.41 -11.25 11.71
C PHE A 34 8.61 -9.74 11.89
N ASP A 35 8.61 -8.99 10.79
CA ASP A 35 8.71 -7.53 10.85
C ASP A 35 7.45 -6.93 11.53
N PRO A 36 7.60 -6.24 12.69
CA PRO A 36 6.47 -5.69 13.42
C PRO A 36 5.67 -4.67 12.61
N TYR A 37 6.28 -4.01 11.62
CA TYR A 37 5.59 -3.09 10.74
C TYR A 37 4.49 -3.78 9.94
N TYR A 38 4.81 -4.88 9.25
CA TYR A 38 3.81 -5.61 8.45
C TYR A 38 2.73 -6.22 9.32
N LEU A 39 3.08 -6.69 10.54
CA LEU A 39 2.09 -7.16 11.50
C LEU A 39 1.06 -6.06 11.82
N VAL A 40 1.53 -4.85 12.15
CA VAL A 40 0.63 -3.73 12.50
C VAL A 40 -0.23 -3.30 11.31
N LEU A 41 0.32 -3.29 10.10
CA LEU A 41 -0.45 -3.00 8.89
C LEU A 41 -1.58 -3.99 8.62
N PHE A 42 -1.42 -5.27 8.99
CA PHE A 42 -2.52 -6.25 8.94
C PHE A 42 -3.48 -6.12 10.12
N LEU A 43 -2.95 -6.00 11.33
CA LEU A 43 -3.75 -6.01 12.56
C LEU A 43 -4.68 -4.81 12.64
N LEU A 44 -4.24 -3.61 12.27
CA LEU A 44 -5.07 -2.42 12.44
C LEU A 44 -6.37 -2.47 11.61
N PRO A 45 -6.36 -2.75 10.29
CA PRO A 45 -7.58 -2.94 9.52
C PRO A 45 -8.43 -4.12 10.04
N ILE A 46 -7.82 -5.23 10.44
CA ILE A 46 -8.55 -6.39 10.98
C ILE A 46 -9.27 -6.03 12.29
N LEU A 47 -8.60 -5.34 13.21
CA LEU A 47 -9.19 -4.87 14.45
C LEU A 47 -10.35 -3.91 14.18
N LEU A 48 -10.21 -2.99 13.22
CA LEU A 48 -11.31 -2.11 12.82
C LEU A 48 -12.51 -2.89 12.27
N ILE A 49 -12.29 -4.00 11.57
CA ILE A 49 -13.35 -4.91 11.13
C ILE A 49 -14.01 -5.59 12.34
N LEU A 50 -13.21 -6.17 13.24
CA LEU A 50 -13.70 -6.89 14.42
C LEU A 50 -14.51 -5.97 15.34
N PHE A 51 -14.09 -4.71 15.50
CA PHE A 51 -14.83 -3.69 16.25
C PHE A 51 -15.99 -3.06 15.46
N LYS A 52 -16.36 -3.62 14.30
CA LYS A 52 -17.44 -3.18 13.42
C LYS A 52 -17.35 -1.70 13.03
N LYS A 53 -16.12 -1.17 12.94
CA LYS A 53 -15.82 0.19 12.47
C LYS A 53 -15.65 0.25 10.96
N PHE A 54 -15.25 -0.86 10.32
CA PHE A 54 -15.13 -1.04 8.88
C PHE A 54 -15.68 -2.42 8.48
N SER A 55 -16.26 -2.56 7.30
CA SER A 55 -16.53 -3.87 6.68
C SER A 55 -15.44 -4.25 5.68
N PHE A 56 -15.39 -5.51 5.24
CA PHE A 56 -14.53 -5.91 4.13
C PHE A 56 -14.88 -5.15 2.83
N GLU A 57 -16.16 -4.95 2.56
CA GLU A 57 -16.64 -4.18 1.41
C GLU A 57 -16.21 -2.71 1.48
N ASP A 58 -16.19 -2.14 2.69
CA ASP A 58 -15.72 -0.78 2.94
C ASP A 58 -14.24 -0.60 2.61
N LEU A 59 -13.42 -1.63 2.83
CA LEU A 59 -12.01 -1.64 2.42
C LEU A 59 -11.86 -1.80 0.90
N GLY A 60 -12.92 -2.18 0.19
CA GLY A 60 -12.91 -2.41 -1.24
C GLY A 60 -12.64 -3.87 -1.63
N PHE A 61 -12.86 -4.84 -0.73
CA PHE A 61 -12.90 -6.25 -1.13
C PHE A 61 -14.17 -6.54 -1.93
N ARG A 62 -14.03 -6.54 -3.25
CA ARG A 62 -15.10 -6.82 -4.21
C ARG A 62 -14.50 -7.20 -5.56
N VAL A 63 -15.32 -7.74 -6.46
CA VAL A 63 -14.87 -8.13 -7.82
C VAL A 63 -14.58 -6.88 -8.66
N GLY A 64 -15.41 -5.84 -8.56
CA GLY A 64 -15.17 -4.58 -9.27
C GLY A 64 -15.36 -4.71 -10.80
N LYS A 65 -14.48 -4.07 -11.59
CA LYS A 65 -14.48 -4.05 -13.06
C LYS A 65 -13.26 -4.84 -13.58
N PRO A 66 -13.39 -6.15 -13.90
CA PRO A 66 -12.23 -7.00 -14.17
C PRO A 66 -11.32 -6.55 -15.30
N LEU A 67 -11.87 -6.13 -16.44
CA LEU A 67 -11.05 -5.70 -17.58
C LEU A 67 -10.20 -4.47 -17.24
N MET A 68 -10.80 -3.50 -16.56
CA MET A 68 -10.08 -2.29 -16.13
C MET A 68 -9.05 -2.63 -15.05
N GLY A 69 -9.45 -3.46 -14.07
CA GLY A 69 -8.59 -3.91 -13.00
C GLY A 69 -7.34 -4.61 -13.51
N ILE A 70 -7.52 -5.56 -14.43
CA ILE A 70 -6.41 -6.28 -15.08
C ILE A 70 -5.52 -5.31 -15.86
N PHE A 71 -6.10 -4.38 -16.62
CA PHE A 71 -5.33 -3.37 -17.35
C PHE A 71 -4.42 -2.57 -16.40
N PHE A 72 -4.95 -2.06 -15.28
CA PHE A 72 -4.14 -1.35 -14.28
C PHE A 72 -3.23 -2.26 -13.44
N VAL A 73 -3.52 -3.55 -13.27
CA VAL A 73 -2.57 -4.47 -12.64
C VAL A 73 -1.29 -4.55 -13.47
N PHE A 74 -1.41 -4.61 -14.80
CA PHE A 74 -0.26 -4.80 -15.68
C PHE A 74 0.38 -3.50 -16.19
N LEU A 75 -0.35 -2.39 -16.27
CA LEU A 75 0.11 -1.16 -16.94
C LEU A 75 1.48 -0.68 -16.44
N LEU A 76 1.62 -0.36 -15.16
CA LEU A 76 2.89 0.13 -14.60
C LEU A 76 4.01 -0.94 -14.59
N PRO A 77 3.76 -2.19 -14.15
CA PRO A 77 4.69 -3.30 -14.33
C PRO A 77 5.25 -3.47 -15.73
N VAL A 78 4.40 -3.41 -16.75
CA VAL A 78 4.77 -3.56 -18.17
C VAL A 78 5.61 -2.37 -18.63
N ILE A 79 5.23 -1.14 -18.27
CA ILE A 79 6.02 0.06 -18.59
C ILE A 79 7.43 -0.05 -17.99
N LEU A 80 7.56 -0.49 -16.74
CA LEU A 80 8.86 -0.70 -16.10
C LEU A 80 9.70 -1.74 -16.82
N TYR A 81 9.09 -2.89 -17.15
CA TYR A 81 9.76 -3.97 -17.87
C TYR A 81 10.24 -3.49 -19.25
N PHE A 82 9.41 -2.80 -20.02
CA PHE A 82 9.80 -2.26 -21.32
C PHE A 82 10.91 -1.23 -21.22
N ARG A 83 10.79 -0.27 -20.29
CA ARG A 83 11.85 0.72 -20.02
C ARG A 83 13.18 0.02 -19.76
N TRP A 84 13.15 -1.04 -18.95
CA TRP A 84 14.33 -1.80 -18.60
C TRP A 84 14.89 -2.61 -19.77
N SER A 85 14.05 -3.27 -20.56
CA SER A 85 14.47 -4.04 -21.74
C SER A 85 15.18 -3.16 -22.77
N LEU A 86 14.78 -1.90 -22.91
CA LEU A 86 15.42 -0.93 -23.81
C LEU A 86 16.81 -0.49 -23.32
N MET A 87 17.12 -0.67 -22.02
CA MET A 87 18.43 -0.34 -21.45
C MET A 87 19.45 -1.48 -21.58
N GLY A 88 19.07 -2.65 -22.13
CA GLY A 88 19.98 -3.77 -22.40
C GLY A 88 20.61 -4.41 -21.16
N ARG A 89 20.00 -4.24 -19.98
CA ARG A 89 20.49 -4.84 -18.72
C ARG A 89 20.03 -6.31 -18.61
N PRO A 90 20.67 -7.16 -17.78
CA PRO A 90 20.25 -8.56 -17.54
C PRO A 90 19.22 -8.69 -16.40
N ILE A 91 18.18 -9.52 -16.57
CA ILE A 91 17.17 -9.73 -15.51
C ILE A 91 17.85 -10.48 -14.38
N ILE A 92 17.77 -9.95 -13.17
CA ILE A 92 18.29 -10.63 -11.98
C ILE A 92 17.09 -11.25 -11.27
N ALA A 93 17.10 -12.57 -11.09
CA ALA A 93 16.06 -13.22 -10.29
C ALA A 93 16.15 -12.69 -8.83
N PRO A 94 15.02 -12.32 -8.19
CA PRO A 94 15.05 -11.82 -6.83
C PRO A 94 15.66 -12.87 -5.89
N THR A 95 16.71 -12.49 -5.15
CA THR A 95 17.28 -13.32 -4.07
C THR A 95 16.39 -13.31 -2.82
N ILE A 96 15.56 -12.28 -2.69
CA ILE A 96 14.52 -12.18 -1.66
C ILE A 96 13.34 -13.06 -2.08
N PHE A 97 12.88 -13.88 -1.13
CA PHE A 97 11.76 -14.79 -1.34
C PHE A 97 10.51 -14.02 -1.84
N PRO A 98 10.02 -14.28 -3.08
CA PRO A 98 8.91 -13.54 -3.70
C PRO A 98 7.67 -13.39 -2.81
N PHE A 99 7.43 -14.38 -1.96
CA PHE A 99 6.32 -14.40 -1.02
C PHE A 99 6.37 -13.26 0.01
N MET A 100 7.56 -12.87 0.49
CA MET A 100 7.71 -11.78 1.46
C MET A 100 7.36 -10.43 0.84
N LEU A 101 7.71 -10.23 -0.44
CA LEU A 101 7.36 -9.03 -1.19
C LEU A 101 5.84 -8.94 -1.38
N LEU A 102 5.18 -10.07 -1.69
CA LEU A 102 3.73 -10.13 -1.81
C LEU A 102 3.03 -9.84 -0.48
N ILE A 103 3.46 -10.46 0.61
CA ILE A 103 2.89 -10.20 1.94
C ILE A 103 3.03 -8.72 2.30
N GLY A 104 4.22 -8.14 2.11
CA GLY A 104 4.47 -6.74 2.41
C GLY A 104 3.59 -5.80 1.59
N SER A 105 3.52 -6.02 0.27
CA SER A 105 2.63 -5.26 -0.62
C SER A 105 1.16 -5.38 -0.20
N PHE A 106 0.70 -6.58 0.17
CA PHE A 106 -0.69 -6.79 0.56
C PHE A 106 -1.02 -6.10 1.89
N ALA A 107 -0.10 -6.15 2.85
CA ALA A 107 -0.24 -5.45 4.13
C ALA A 107 -0.36 -3.93 3.92
N GLU A 108 0.53 -3.37 3.10
CA GLU A 108 0.54 -1.95 2.78
C GLU A 108 -0.76 -1.54 2.07
N GLU A 109 -1.19 -2.28 1.06
CA GLU A 109 -2.44 -1.96 0.36
C GLU A 109 -3.66 -2.07 1.27
N LEU A 110 -3.71 -3.06 2.17
CA LEU A 110 -4.81 -3.21 3.13
C LEU A 110 -4.96 -1.98 4.02
N PHE A 111 -3.85 -1.43 4.52
CA PHE A 111 -3.87 -0.27 5.39
C PHE A 111 -4.03 1.05 4.60
N PHE A 112 -3.19 1.30 3.60
CA PHE A 112 -3.16 2.59 2.92
C PHE A 112 -4.34 2.78 1.95
N ARG A 113 -4.65 1.76 1.15
CA ARG A 113 -5.70 1.86 0.11
C ARG A 113 -7.02 1.32 0.64
N GLY A 114 -6.98 0.25 1.42
CA GLY A 114 -8.15 -0.33 2.06
C GLY A 114 -8.71 0.61 3.11
N TYR A 115 -7.95 0.88 4.17
CA TYR A 115 -8.43 1.66 5.31
C TYR A 115 -8.28 3.18 5.11
N LEU A 116 -7.07 3.72 5.01
CA LEU A 116 -6.82 5.17 5.07
C LEU A 116 -7.49 5.93 3.91
N GLN A 117 -7.31 5.47 2.67
CA GLN A 117 -7.92 6.11 1.51
C GLN A 117 -9.46 6.10 1.61
N GLU A 118 -10.09 5.00 2.03
CA GLU A 118 -11.55 4.94 2.16
C GLU A 118 -12.06 5.76 3.33
N ASP A 119 -11.35 5.77 4.46
CA ASP A 119 -11.70 6.59 5.61
C ASP A 119 -11.66 8.08 5.26
N PHE A 120 -10.59 8.54 4.60
CA PHE A 120 -10.50 9.92 4.10
C PHE A 120 -11.58 10.21 3.06
N LYS A 121 -11.80 9.31 2.10
CA LYS A 121 -12.85 9.49 1.08
C LYS A 121 -14.22 9.67 1.74
N LYS A 122 -14.57 8.87 2.74
CA LYS A 122 -15.82 8.98 3.50
C LYS A 122 -15.92 10.29 4.29
N ARG A 123 -14.82 10.79 4.83
CA ARG A 123 -14.77 12.04 5.61
C ARG A 123 -14.91 13.29 4.76
N PHE A 124 -14.26 13.29 3.60
CA PHE A 124 -14.21 14.43 2.68
C PHE A 124 -15.28 14.32 1.58
N GLY A 125 -16.49 13.87 1.94
CA GLY A 125 -17.65 13.90 1.06
C GLY A 125 -17.55 13.03 -0.20
N GLY A 126 -16.76 11.96 -0.18
CA GLY A 126 -16.52 11.10 -1.34
C GLY A 126 -15.44 11.60 -2.29
N ASN A 127 -14.74 12.69 -1.98
CA ASN A 127 -13.70 13.25 -2.84
C ASN A 127 -12.47 12.34 -2.92
N ILE A 128 -12.34 11.65 -4.05
CA ILE A 128 -11.24 10.72 -4.31
C ILE A 128 -9.88 11.42 -4.30
N TRP A 129 -9.76 12.61 -4.87
CA TRP A 129 -8.48 13.31 -5.00
C TRP A 129 -7.90 13.71 -3.65
N ILE A 130 -8.74 14.23 -2.75
CA ILE A 130 -8.32 14.54 -1.37
C ILE A 130 -7.86 13.26 -0.66
N SER A 131 -8.62 12.17 -0.79
CA SER A 131 -8.26 10.91 -0.15
C SER A 131 -6.96 10.30 -0.68
N LEU A 132 -6.71 10.41 -1.99
CA LEU A 132 -5.46 9.98 -2.61
C LEU A 132 -4.30 10.83 -2.11
N VAL A 133 -4.42 12.16 -2.13
CA VAL A 133 -3.33 13.04 -1.68
C VAL A 133 -2.97 12.73 -0.22
N LEU A 134 -3.95 12.68 0.68
CA LEU A 134 -3.69 12.46 2.11
C LEU A 134 -3.11 11.07 2.40
N SER A 135 -3.70 10.00 1.84
CA SER A 135 -3.18 8.64 2.04
C SER A 135 -1.76 8.47 1.47
N ASN A 136 -1.45 9.09 0.33
CA ASN A 136 -0.13 8.97 -0.30
C ASN A 136 0.94 9.84 0.35
N ILE A 137 0.58 10.99 0.95
CA ILE A 137 1.51 11.75 1.78
C ILE A 137 1.96 10.89 2.97
N ILE A 138 1.03 10.19 3.64
CA ILE A 138 1.36 9.32 4.77
C ILE A 138 2.19 8.11 4.29
N PHE A 139 1.82 7.50 3.17
CA PHE A 139 2.57 6.39 2.57
C PHE A 139 4.02 6.79 2.22
N ALA A 140 4.22 7.95 1.59
CA ALA A 140 5.54 8.48 1.28
C ALA A 140 6.33 8.82 2.56
N SER A 141 5.65 9.34 3.59
CA SER A 141 6.27 9.67 4.88
C SER A 141 6.84 8.44 5.59
N VAL A 142 6.13 7.31 5.56
CA VAL A 142 6.66 6.03 6.07
C VAL A 142 7.95 5.64 5.35
N HIS A 143 8.04 5.90 4.04
CA HIS A 143 9.23 5.61 3.25
C HIS A 143 10.40 6.57 3.54
N LEU A 144 10.13 7.82 3.93
CA LEU A 144 11.18 8.69 4.46
C LEU A 144 11.78 8.11 5.74
N VAL A 145 10.93 7.65 6.67
CA VAL A 145 11.39 6.99 7.92
C VAL A 145 12.10 5.66 7.62
N LYS A 146 11.78 5.01 6.49
CA LYS A 146 12.52 3.86 5.94
C LYS A 146 13.94 4.16 5.49
N GLY A 147 14.30 5.43 5.40
CA GLY A 147 15.62 5.89 4.96
C GLY A 147 15.68 6.21 3.48
N TYR A 148 14.54 6.31 2.79
CA TYR A 148 14.53 6.79 1.41
C TYR A 148 14.90 8.28 1.39
N SER A 149 15.67 8.69 0.37
CA SER A 149 15.85 10.11 0.08
C SER A 149 14.51 10.76 -0.26
N LEU A 150 14.40 12.08 -0.07
CA LEU A 150 13.16 12.82 -0.37
C LEU A 150 12.63 12.57 -1.79
N PRO A 151 13.46 12.59 -2.87
CA PRO A 151 12.99 12.25 -4.20
C PRO A 151 12.47 10.81 -4.32
N SER A 152 13.13 9.86 -3.68
CA SER A 152 12.75 8.44 -3.73
C SER A 152 11.43 8.17 -2.99
N ALA A 153 11.23 8.82 -1.84
CA ALA A 153 9.99 8.76 -1.10
C ALA A 153 8.84 9.46 -1.85
N ALA A 154 9.10 10.61 -2.47
CA ALA A 154 8.13 11.30 -3.31
C ALA A 154 7.69 10.44 -4.50
N MET A 155 8.65 9.81 -5.20
CA MET A 155 8.34 8.86 -6.28
C MET A 155 7.52 7.66 -5.76
N THR A 156 7.87 7.14 -4.58
CA THR A 156 7.10 6.07 -3.93
C THR A 156 5.67 6.49 -3.63
N GLY A 157 5.45 7.74 -3.19
CA GLY A 157 4.13 8.33 -3.03
C GLY A 157 3.33 8.42 -4.34
N LEU A 158 3.98 8.78 -5.45
CA LEU A 158 3.35 8.83 -6.78
C LEU A 158 2.95 7.43 -7.29
N ILE A 159 3.83 6.44 -7.13
CA ILE A 159 3.51 5.04 -7.42
C ILE A 159 2.36 4.55 -6.52
N GLY A 160 2.37 4.99 -5.26
CA GLY A 160 1.28 4.76 -4.34
C GLY A 160 -0.07 5.35 -4.81
N ALA A 161 -0.04 6.54 -5.42
CA ALA A 161 -1.23 7.16 -5.98
C ALA A 161 -1.77 6.36 -7.17
N TYR A 162 -0.88 5.79 -7.99
CA TYR A 162 -1.26 4.86 -9.04
C TYR A 162 -1.98 3.62 -8.48
N PHE A 163 -1.51 3.02 -7.39
CA PHE A 163 -2.23 1.92 -6.73
C PHE A 163 -3.59 2.38 -6.21
N GLY A 164 -3.66 3.57 -5.61
CA GLY A 164 -4.93 4.16 -5.17
C GLY A 164 -5.95 4.37 -6.31
N ILE A 165 -5.50 4.75 -7.50
CA ILE A 165 -6.34 4.86 -8.72
C ILE A 165 -6.76 3.47 -9.22
N THR A 166 -5.81 2.52 -9.26
CA THR A 166 -6.05 1.11 -9.61
C THR A 166 -7.19 0.51 -8.77
N LYS A 167 -7.18 0.84 -7.47
CA LYS A 167 -8.21 0.44 -6.51
C LYS A 167 -9.56 1.12 -6.70
N ASP A 168 -9.58 2.38 -7.13
CA ASP A 168 -10.81 3.19 -7.19
C ASP A 168 -11.67 2.86 -8.44
N ASN A 169 -12.81 3.54 -8.57
CA ASN A 169 -13.77 3.40 -9.66
C ASN A 169 -13.18 3.54 -11.06
N GLN A 170 -12.08 4.30 -11.18
CA GLN A 170 -11.35 4.49 -12.43
C GLN A 170 -10.50 3.27 -12.82
N GLY A 171 -9.90 2.59 -11.84
CA GLY A 171 -8.95 1.51 -12.11
C GLY A 171 -9.53 0.10 -12.08
N GLY A 172 -10.58 -0.14 -11.31
CA GLY A 172 -11.12 -1.50 -11.17
C GLY A 172 -12.05 -1.66 -9.98
N ASN A 173 -12.12 -0.68 -9.10
CA ASN A 173 -12.97 -0.66 -7.91
C ASN A 173 -12.76 -1.87 -6.99
N SER A 174 -11.53 -2.39 -6.90
CA SER A 174 -11.20 -3.53 -6.03
C SER A 174 -9.83 -3.35 -5.39
N LEU A 175 -9.75 -3.63 -4.10
CA LEU A 175 -8.50 -3.68 -3.36
C LEU A 175 -7.56 -4.77 -3.90
N PHE A 176 -8.11 -5.88 -4.41
CA PHE A 176 -7.31 -6.96 -4.99
C PHE A 176 -6.49 -6.49 -6.19
N TYR A 177 -7.02 -5.60 -7.03
CA TYR A 177 -6.25 -5.06 -8.16
C TYR A 177 -5.09 -4.19 -7.67
N SER A 178 -5.28 -3.40 -6.62
CA SER A 178 -4.21 -2.64 -5.98
C SER A 178 -3.10 -3.54 -5.43
N MET A 179 -3.50 -4.59 -4.68
CA MET A 179 -2.60 -5.59 -4.11
C MET A 179 -1.79 -6.32 -5.18
N ALA A 180 -2.45 -6.75 -6.25
CA ALA A 180 -1.81 -7.43 -7.36
C ALA A 180 -0.86 -6.48 -8.14
N ALA A 181 -1.30 -5.25 -8.42
CA ALA A 181 -0.48 -4.24 -9.09
C ALA A 181 0.80 -3.93 -8.28
N HIS A 182 0.66 -3.73 -6.97
CA HIS A 182 1.79 -3.45 -6.08
C HIS A 182 2.72 -4.65 -5.94
N GLY A 183 2.18 -5.85 -5.69
CA GLY A 183 2.98 -7.07 -5.61
C GLY A 183 3.78 -7.31 -6.90
N LEU A 184 3.13 -7.19 -8.06
CA LEU A 184 3.79 -7.35 -9.36
C LEU A 184 4.81 -6.24 -9.64
N TYR A 185 4.50 -4.99 -9.29
CA TYR A 185 5.43 -3.87 -9.35
C TYR A 185 6.70 -4.16 -8.57
N ASN A 186 6.59 -4.61 -7.31
CA ASN A 186 7.74 -4.90 -6.47
C ASN A 186 8.58 -6.07 -7.00
N LEU A 187 7.93 -7.12 -7.52
CA LEU A 187 8.62 -8.25 -8.13
C LEU A 187 9.43 -7.84 -9.36
N ILE A 188 8.87 -7.01 -10.24
CA ILE A 188 9.60 -6.51 -11.41
C ILE A 188 10.67 -5.53 -10.98
N ALA A 189 10.33 -4.54 -10.14
CA ALA A 189 11.25 -3.52 -9.67
C ALA A 189 12.52 -4.15 -9.08
N ILE A 190 12.41 -5.15 -8.20
CA ILE A 190 13.59 -5.80 -7.62
C ILE A 190 14.37 -6.65 -8.64
N SER A 191 13.72 -7.12 -9.71
CA SER A 191 14.37 -7.93 -10.75
C SER A 191 15.10 -7.09 -11.81
N VAL A 192 14.82 -5.79 -11.85
CA VAL A 192 15.25 -4.86 -12.91
C VAL A 192 16.09 -3.67 -12.40
N ILE A 193 16.32 -3.58 -11.09
CA ILE A 193 17.24 -2.62 -10.44
C ILE A 193 18.64 -3.22 -10.43
#